data_AF-A0A1E4T528-F1
#
_entry.id   AF-A0A1E4T528-F1
#
_cell.length_a   1.000
_cell.length_b   1.000
_cell.length_c   1.000
_cell.angle_alpha   90.00
_cell.angle_beta   90.00
_cell.angle_gamma   90.00
#
_symmetry.space_group_name_H-M   'P 1'
#
loop_
_entity.id
_entity.type
_entity.pdbx_description
1 polymer ?
#
loop_
_entity_poly.entity_id
_entity_poly.type
_entity_poly.pdbx_seq_one_letter_code
_entity_poly.pdbx_strand_id
1 'polypeptide(L)'
;MTANESTPLLTQATDSLASLLPSGPSKKSVWKRYKLDVWIPIILISAFLVTFTSIFFIRVEPNLGDYVAQGTTFDSDQVKFLGVDDQGGINLQVKGTSVNNYTNIEDSFARFYFKTGGLFVRKLNLKIDDLDLIVFDETKGDYKNLGKVQISPFAVKIVDGKETDLNLFLTVFPKSGGVLGIIKRILLAPKSKLRLKGDASVKILVFNGYIPITNLLIPLDLDIPTSLIKSITSDNVRFQNVELEKGEGNGMNCNFNVLIDENPIENLQKLINFPQFSIPELDWNLRVDDCNELPSIKLASLKSSNFEIVESVDDVSFKGLNISVSIGIANVGDDLTKRCNPEDELDITTPMSMFVDNLVNNNIAHVVIAGNEVSNYPETLSELFQKVQLPINLPVNTTSLTSKFVHNVTVENLTFEMKDGSTPVINGDLKIFIKLGTNANIDVDELSVDKIGGGADLLYQGSKFSNLTLVDWNPATTTKLVDSNDDQVYLYVESPMKDILLDITDMVLFQKIVQDVFSSGGVLVDIDALVNLMITCPFGEFEIDDIEVDGSTVFAL
;
A
#
# COMPACT_ATOMS: atom_id res chain seq x y z
N MET A 1 2.16 75.80 27.45
CA MET A 1 3.08 75.07 26.54
C MET A 1 2.31 74.88 25.24
N THR A 2 2.70 75.61 24.20
CA THR A 2 1.90 75.85 22.99
C THR A 2 2.69 75.48 21.75
N ALA A 3 1.97 75.13 20.68
CA ALA A 3 2.49 74.41 19.52
C ALA A 3 2.79 75.30 18.29
N ASN A 4 3.24 74.60 17.24
CA ASN A 4 3.28 74.92 15.80
C ASN A 4 4.39 75.85 15.22
N GLU A 5 5.09 75.27 14.23
CA GLU A 5 5.24 75.70 12.81
C GLU A 5 5.50 77.20 12.53
N SER A 6 6.38 77.64 11.64
CA SER A 6 6.74 77.14 10.30
C SER A 6 7.94 77.90 9.69
N THR A 7 8.62 77.26 8.74
CA THR A 7 9.47 77.81 7.64
C THR A 7 8.69 78.82 6.74
N PRO A 8 9.24 79.55 5.71
CA PRO A 8 10.50 79.33 4.96
C PRO A 8 11.33 80.55 4.39
N LEU A 9 12.52 80.23 3.84
CA LEU A 9 13.15 80.65 2.55
C LEU A 9 13.48 82.11 2.12
N LEU A 10 14.69 82.22 1.50
CA LEU A 10 15.11 83.09 0.36
C LEU A 10 15.17 84.64 0.59
N THR A 11 15.94 85.49 -0.11
CA THR A 11 16.79 85.38 -1.33
C THR A 11 17.82 86.55 -1.40
N GLN A 12 18.85 86.44 -2.27
CA GLN A 12 19.49 87.50 -3.10
C GLN A 12 19.89 88.87 -2.48
N ALA A 13 21.19 89.20 -2.46
CA ALA A 13 21.90 90.07 -3.44
C ALA A 13 21.92 91.56 -2.98
N THR A 14 22.80 92.48 -3.39
CA THR A 14 23.66 92.65 -4.59
C THR A 14 24.96 93.44 -4.27
N ASP A 15 25.98 93.29 -5.12
CA ASP A 15 26.89 94.34 -5.65
C ASP A 15 27.56 95.37 -4.72
N SER A 16 28.90 95.29 -4.54
CA SER A 16 29.89 96.10 -5.30
C SER A 16 30.43 97.31 -4.48
N LEU A 17 31.54 98.00 -4.77
CA LEU A 17 32.48 98.02 -5.90
C LEU A 17 33.83 98.62 -5.42
N ALA A 18 34.99 98.16 -5.95
CA ALA A 18 36.31 98.87 -6.04
C ALA A 18 36.96 99.48 -4.74
N SER A 19 38.28 99.59 -4.54
CA SER A 19 39.56 99.29 -5.24
C SER A 19 40.68 99.42 -4.15
N LEU A 20 41.93 98.95 -4.23
CA LEU A 20 43.01 99.08 -5.24
C LEU A 20 44.11 98.01 -5.00
N LEU A 21 44.80 97.58 -6.05
CA LEU A 21 46.10 96.87 -6.04
C LEU A 21 47.14 97.75 -6.79
N PRO A 22 48.44 97.75 -6.43
CA PRO A 22 49.44 96.81 -7.00
C PRO A 22 50.52 96.37 -5.95
N SER A 23 51.57 95.55 -6.19
CA SER A 23 52.06 94.69 -7.30
C SER A 23 53.02 93.61 -6.73
N GLY A 24 53.50 92.65 -7.56
CA GLY A 24 54.52 91.64 -7.18
C GLY A 24 55.99 92.11 -7.31
N PRO A 25 56.99 91.20 -7.16
CA PRO A 25 57.15 90.14 -8.17
C PRO A 25 57.67 88.74 -7.74
N SER A 26 57.61 87.82 -8.72
CA SER A 26 58.34 86.54 -8.88
C SER A 26 57.81 85.29 -8.17
N LYS A 27 57.37 84.33 -8.99
CA LYS A 27 57.05 82.93 -8.60
C LYS A 27 58.31 82.07 -8.66
N LYS A 28 58.51 81.21 -7.65
CA LYS A 28 59.19 79.91 -7.81
C LYS A 28 58.26 78.80 -7.33
N SER A 29 57.61 78.11 -8.26
CA SER A 29 56.70 77.01 -7.98
C SER A 29 57.46 75.70 -7.78
N VAL A 30 57.70 75.31 -6.53
CA VAL A 30 58.16 73.95 -6.20
C VAL A 30 56.96 73.01 -6.20
N TRP A 31 56.77 72.27 -7.30
CA TRP A 31 55.73 71.24 -7.40
C TRP A 31 56.06 70.05 -6.49
N LYS A 32 55.22 69.79 -5.47
CA LYS A 32 55.31 68.61 -4.61
C LYS A 32 54.83 67.34 -5.34
N ARG A 33 55.76 66.59 -5.94
CA ARG A 33 55.53 65.26 -6.55
C ARG A 33 55.41 64.13 -5.49
N TYR A 34 54.49 64.24 -4.53
CA TYR A 34 54.32 63.21 -3.46
C TYR A 34 52.86 62.97 -3.06
N LYS A 35 51.92 62.97 -4.03
CA LYS A 35 50.54 62.52 -3.82
C LYS A 35 49.95 61.60 -4.90
N LEU A 36 50.62 61.38 -6.03
CA LEU A 36 50.15 60.42 -7.05
C LEU A 36 50.54 58.98 -6.70
N ASP A 37 51.78 58.75 -6.24
CA ASP A 37 52.33 57.41 -5.96
C ASP A 37 51.59 56.61 -4.88
N VAL A 38 50.80 57.26 -4.02
CA VAL A 38 49.97 56.59 -2.99
C VAL A 38 48.55 56.34 -3.48
N TRP A 39 47.97 57.24 -4.28
CA TRP A 39 46.60 57.10 -4.76
C TRP A 39 46.46 56.16 -5.96
N ILE A 40 47.47 56.09 -6.84
CA ILE A 40 47.50 55.13 -7.96
C ILE A 40 47.38 53.68 -7.47
N PRO A 41 48.20 53.17 -6.53
CA PRO A 41 48.05 51.79 -6.05
C PRO A 41 46.75 51.58 -5.26
N ILE A 42 46.24 52.56 -4.49
CA ILE A 42 44.95 52.44 -3.81
C ILE A 42 43.80 52.30 -4.82
N ILE A 43 43.80 53.11 -5.89
CA ILE A 43 42.78 53.04 -6.95
C ILE A 43 42.90 51.72 -7.73
N LEU A 44 44.11 51.25 -8.03
CA LEU A 44 44.32 49.95 -8.69
C LEU A 44 43.86 48.77 -7.81
N ILE A 45 44.18 48.77 -6.51
CA ILE A 45 43.75 47.74 -5.56
C ILE A 45 42.24 47.80 -5.34
N SER A 46 41.65 48.99 -5.25
CA SER A 46 40.21 49.18 -5.15
C SER A 46 39.47 48.71 -6.40
N ALA A 47 39.94 49.10 -7.59
CA ALA A 47 39.38 48.65 -8.86
C ALA A 47 39.51 47.12 -9.01
N PHE A 48 40.68 46.55 -8.67
CA PHE A 48 40.88 45.11 -8.65
C PHE A 48 39.90 44.41 -7.71
N LEU A 49 39.79 44.86 -6.44
CA LEU A 49 38.84 44.31 -5.48
C LEU A 49 37.40 44.38 -5.95
N VAL A 50 36.97 45.52 -6.53
CA VAL A 50 35.61 45.67 -7.07
C VAL A 50 35.39 44.76 -8.27
N THR A 51 36.33 44.67 -9.21
CA THR A 51 36.20 43.72 -10.35
C THR A 51 36.19 42.27 -9.87
N PHE A 52 36.97 41.93 -8.85
CA PHE A 52 37.03 40.60 -8.26
C PHE A 52 35.72 40.23 -7.54
N THR A 53 35.17 41.12 -6.72
CA THR A 53 33.85 40.86 -6.10
C THR A 53 32.73 40.86 -7.13
N SER A 54 32.71 41.77 -8.11
CA SER A 54 31.71 41.75 -9.19
C SER A 54 31.76 40.47 -10.03
N ILE A 55 32.95 39.94 -10.36
CA ILE A 55 33.06 38.65 -11.06
C ILE A 55 32.49 37.51 -10.19
N PHE A 56 32.74 37.52 -8.89
CA PHE A 56 32.16 36.52 -7.98
C PHE A 56 30.62 36.55 -7.99
N PHE A 57 30.00 37.70 -7.74
CA PHE A 57 28.53 37.83 -7.69
C PHE A 57 27.86 37.60 -9.07
N ILE A 58 28.51 37.96 -10.18
CA ILE A 58 27.91 37.83 -11.52
C ILE A 58 28.08 36.42 -12.11
N ARG A 59 29.19 35.72 -11.79
CA ARG A 59 29.57 34.46 -12.46
C ARG A 59 29.68 33.25 -11.55
N VAL A 60 30.04 33.44 -10.28
CA VAL A 60 30.35 32.33 -9.36
C VAL A 60 29.19 32.03 -8.41
N GLU A 61 28.60 33.05 -7.80
CA GLU A 61 27.43 32.91 -6.90
C GLU A 61 26.23 32.21 -7.57
N PRO A 62 25.79 32.56 -8.80
CA PRO A 62 24.54 32.01 -9.35
C PRO A 62 24.57 30.50 -9.58
N ASN A 63 25.77 29.95 -9.87
CA ASN A 63 25.99 28.53 -10.16
C ASN A 63 26.84 27.85 -9.07
N LEU A 64 26.86 28.42 -7.85
CA LEU A 64 27.74 27.93 -6.77
C LEU A 64 27.47 26.45 -6.45
N GLY A 65 26.20 26.03 -6.50
CA GLY A 65 25.79 24.63 -6.31
C GLY A 65 26.45 23.67 -7.31
N ASP A 66 26.43 24.01 -8.61
CA ASP A 66 27.03 23.20 -9.66
C ASP A 66 28.55 23.09 -9.48
N TYR A 67 29.22 24.17 -9.10
CA TYR A 67 30.66 24.17 -8.83
C TYR A 67 31.04 23.34 -7.59
N VAL A 68 30.18 23.32 -6.57
CA VAL A 68 30.34 22.44 -5.40
C VAL A 68 30.14 20.97 -5.82
N ALA A 69 29.09 20.66 -6.60
CA ALA A 69 28.84 19.30 -7.07
C ALA A 69 29.94 18.76 -8.00
N GLN A 70 30.55 19.60 -8.84
CA GLN A 70 31.73 19.24 -9.65
C GLN A 70 32.99 19.08 -8.80
N GLY A 71 33.15 19.92 -7.77
CA GLY A 71 34.39 20.08 -7.00
C GLY A 71 34.50 19.21 -5.74
N THR A 72 33.43 18.59 -5.28
CA THR A 72 33.37 17.84 -4.02
C THR A 72 32.61 16.53 -4.21
N THR A 73 33.27 15.40 -3.90
CA THR A 73 32.59 14.10 -3.76
C THR A 73 32.31 13.79 -2.29
N PHE A 74 31.31 12.96 -2.04
CA PHE A 74 30.99 12.42 -0.72
C PHE A 74 30.66 10.94 -0.85
N ASP A 75 31.49 10.11 -0.24
CA ASP A 75 31.31 8.66 -0.19
C ASP A 75 30.82 8.30 1.22
N SER A 76 29.67 7.63 1.32
CA SER A 76 29.07 7.23 2.59
C SER A 76 29.59 5.85 3.03
N ASP A 77 30.28 5.79 4.16
CA ASP A 77 30.85 4.55 4.70
C ASP A 77 29.80 3.75 5.50
N GLN A 78 28.96 4.45 6.28
CA GLN A 78 28.03 3.81 7.21
C GLN A 78 26.81 4.70 7.47
N VAL A 79 25.61 4.14 7.31
CA VAL A 79 24.37 4.70 7.85
C VAL A 79 24.00 3.90 9.11
N LYS A 80 23.62 4.58 10.18
CA LYS A 80 23.20 3.97 11.45
C LYS A 80 21.88 4.57 11.92
N PHE A 81 20.89 3.72 12.20
CA PHE A 81 19.66 4.12 12.87
C PHE A 81 19.91 4.42 14.36
N LEU A 82 19.34 5.53 14.86
CA LEU A 82 19.48 5.98 16.25
C LEU A 82 18.16 5.87 17.05
N GLY A 83 17.01 5.82 16.39
CA GLY A 83 15.70 5.76 17.02
C GLY A 83 14.64 6.59 16.27
N VAL A 84 13.44 6.65 16.83
CA VAL A 84 12.38 7.59 16.42
C VAL A 84 12.16 8.55 17.58
N ASP A 85 11.95 9.84 17.31
CA ASP A 85 11.55 10.83 18.32
C ASP A 85 10.04 10.87 18.55
N ASP A 86 9.62 11.57 19.60
CA ASP A 86 8.22 11.73 20.01
C ASP A 86 7.34 12.44 18.95
N GLN A 87 7.95 13.11 17.96
CA GLN A 87 7.26 13.77 16.84
C GLN A 87 7.20 12.91 15.57
N GLY A 88 7.66 11.64 15.64
CA GLY A 88 7.70 10.71 14.51
C GLY A 88 8.90 10.90 13.58
N GLY A 89 9.89 11.70 13.96
CA GLY A 89 11.13 11.88 13.22
C GLY A 89 12.07 10.68 13.38
N ILE A 90 12.50 10.11 12.25
CA ILE A 90 13.44 8.99 12.19
C ILE A 90 14.86 9.53 12.28
N ASN A 91 15.55 9.26 13.38
CA ASN A 91 16.89 9.76 13.66
C ASN A 91 17.96 8.80 13.13
N LEU A 92 18.83 9.31 12.26
CA LEU A 92 19.91 8.58 11.59
C LEU A 92 21.26 9.28 11.79
N GLN A 93 22.32 8.50 11.79
CA GLN A 93 23.72 8.93 11.77
C GLN A 93 24.37 8.43 10.48
N VAL A 94 24.85 9.34 9.63
CA VAL A 94 25.60 9.02 8.42
C VAL A 94 27.05 9.40 8.61
N LYS A 95 27.94 8.41 8.53
CA LYS A 95 29.38 8.59 8.43
C LYS A 95 29.80 8.43 6.98
N GLY A 96 30.74 9.25 6.56
CA GLY A 96 31.31 9.20 5.21
C GLY A 96 32.48 10.15 5.09
N THR A 97 33.25 10.01 4.02
CA THR A 97 34.39 10.87 3.72
C THR A 97 34.05 11.80 2.57
N SER A 98 34.18 13.11 2.80
CA SER A 98 34.07 14.11 1.74
C SER A 98 35.45 14.49 1.20
N VAL A 99 35.62 14.44 -0.12
CA VAL A 99 36.88 14.75 -0.80
C VAL A 99 36.68 15.96 -1.71
N ASN A 100 37.44 17.03 -1.48
CA ASN A 100 37.45 18.18 -2.36
C ASN A 100 38.52 18.02 -3.44
N ASN A 101 38.14 18.07 -4.71
CA ASN A 101 39.05 18.17 -5.85
C ASN A 101 38.57 19.27 -6.80
N TYR A 102 38.99 20.50 -6.53
CA TYR A 102 38.59 21.67 -7.31
C TYR A 102 39.24 21.71 -8.69
N THR A 103 40.10 20.75 -9.08
CA THR A 103 40.55 20.67 -10.49
C THR A 103 39.44 20.23 -11.44
N ASN A 104 38.41 19.54 -10.94
CA ASN A 104 37.27 19.06 -11.70
C ASN A 104 36.30 20.18 -12.13
N ILE A 105 36.28 21.31 -11.43
CA ILE A 105 35.41 22.46 -11.74
C ILE A 105 35.77 23.00 -13.13
N GLU A 106 34.83 22.95 -14.08
CA GLU A 106 35.09 23.32 -15.49
C GLU A 106 35.43 24.81 -15.67
N ASP A 107 34.69 25.69 -14.98
CA ASP A 107 34.90 27.14 -15.08
C ASP A 107 36.22 27.58 -14.42
N SER A 108 37.07 28.26 -15.19
CA SER A 108 38.41 28.68 -14.77
C SER A 108 38.40 29.75 -13.68
N PHE A 109 37.38 30.60 -13.62
CA PHE A 109 37.24 31.59 -12.55
C PHE A 109 36.77 30.90 -11.28
N ALA A 110 35.69 30.11 -11.33
CA ALA A 110 35.21 29.35 -10.17
C ALA A 110 36.33 28.48 -9.57
N ARG A 111 37.05 27.73 -10.40
CA ARG A 111 38.25 26.96 -10.01
C ARG A 111 39.29 27.79 -9.25
N PHE A 112 39.53 29.04 -9.68
CA PHE A 112 40.41 29.96 -8.98
C PHE A 112 39.85 30.39 -7.62
N TYR A 113 38.57 30.81 -7.54
CA TYR A 113 37.94 31.21 -6.27
C TYR A 113 37.93 30.07 -5.24
N PHE A 114 37.61 28.84 -5.62
CA PHE A 114 37.60 27.70 -4.69
C PHE A 114 39.01 27.35 -4.19
N LYS A 115 40.00 27.24 -5.10
CA LYS A 115 41.40 26.94 -4.71
C LYS A 115 42.03 28.05 -3.87
N THR A 116 41.82 29.32 -4.23
CA THR A 116 42.35 30.46 -3.47
C THR A 116 41.59 30.67 -2.17
N GLY A 117 40.27 30.49 -2.16
CA GLY A 117 39.43 30.59 -0.96
C GLY A 117 39.83 29.59 0.13
N GLY A 118 40.10 28.33 -0.25
CA GLY A 118 40.56 27.29 0.67
C GLY A 118 41.90 27.58 1.38
N LEU A 119 42.73 28.50 0.84
CA LEU A 119 43.96 28.95 1.52
C LEU A 119 43.66 29.89 2.69
N PHE A 120 42.65 30.75 2.55
CA PHE A 120 42.25 31.74 3.56
C PHE A 120 41.26 31.16 4.57
N VAL A 121 40.27 30.39 4.09
CA VAL A 121 39.24 29.76 4.91
C VAL A 121 39.42 28.25 4.81
N ARG A 122 39.91 27.62 5.89
CA ARG A 122 40.27 26.19 5.89
C ARG A 122 39.12 25.25 6.25
N LYS A 123 38.13 25.76 6.99
CA LYS A 123 36.94 25.03 7.45
C LYS A 123 35.73 25.94 7.37
N LEU A 124 34.59 25.39 6.98
CA LEU A 124 33.28 26.02 7.08
C LEU A 124 32.39 25.20 8.00
N ASN A 125 31.63 25.89 8.87
CA ASN A 125 30.49 25.29 9.56
C ASN A 125 29.26 25.56 8.72
N LEU A 126 28.66 24.50 8.20
CA LEU A 126 27.49 24.52 7.34
C LEU A 126 26.25 24.16 8.17
N LYS A 127 25.15 24.84 7.88
CA LYS A 127 23.79 24.41 8.24
C LYS A 127 22.99 24.32 6.95
N ILE A 128 22.33 23.20 6.75
CA ILE A 128 21.33 23.03 5.69
C ILE A 128 19.97 23.26 6.35
N ASP A 129 19.08 24.00 5.69
CA ASP A 129 17.67 24.09 6.11
C ASP A 129 16.94 22.75 5.84
N ASP A 130 15.69 22.63 6.26
CA ASP A 130 14.84 21.46 6.00
C ASP A 130 14.83 21.10 4.51
N LEU A 131 15.37 19.91 4.18
CA LEU A 131 15.42 19.36 2.83
C LEU A 131 14.08 18.70 2.49
N ASP A 132 13.32 19.28 1.58
CA ASP A 132 12.09 18.66 1.08
C ASP A 132 12.46 17.52 0.11
N LEU A 133 12.07 16.28 0.45
CA LEU A 133 12.25 15.11 -0.41
C LEU A 133 11.07 14.98 -1.35
N ILE A 134 11.32 15.03 -2.66
CA ILE A 134 10.29 14.82 -3.69
C ILE A 134 10.71 13.71 -4.65
N VAL A 135 9.78 12.83 -5.02
CA VAL A 135 9.98 11.84 -6.07
C VAL A 135 9.13 12.19 -7.28
N PHE A 136 9.74 12.13 -8.46
CA PHE A 136 9.05 12.29 -9.73
C PHE A 136 8.51 10.95 -10.24
N ASP A 137 7.22 10.91 -10.58
CA ASP A 137 6.59 9.79 -11.27
C ASP A 137 6.54 10.06 -12.77
N GLU A 138 7.46 9.44 -13.53
CA GLU A 138 7.52 9.56 -15.00
C GLU A 138 6.23 9.08 -15.71
N THR A 139 5.42 8.20 -15.09
CA THR A 139 4.17 7.68 -15.69
C THR A 139 2.96 8.57 -15.47
N LYS A 140 2.96 9.37 -14.40
CA LYS A 140 1.86 10.32 -14.07
C LYS A 140 2.22 11.77 -14.35
N GLY A 141 3.50 12.08 -14.59
CA GLY A 141 4.00 13.44 -14.75
C GLY A 141 3.92 14.29 -13.48
N ASP A 142 3.87 13.66 -12.31
CA ASP A 142 3.56 14.29 -11.03
C ASP A 142 4.71 14.12 -10.00
N TYR A 143 4.80 15.05 -9.05
CA TYR A 143 5.79 15.05 -7.98
C TYR A 143 5.13 14.70 -6.64
N LYS A 144 5.60 13.65 -5.97
CA LYS A 144 5.17 13.28 -4.62
C LYS A 144 6.21 13.68 -3.59
N ASN A 145 5.84 14.61 -2.71
CA ASN A 145 6.64 14.93 -1.51
C ASN A 145 6.56 13.77 -0.51
N LEU A 146 7.72 13.22 -0.16
CA LEU A 146 7.86 12.06 0.72
C LEU A 146 8.05 12.44 2.18
N GLY A 147 8.33 13.71 2.47
CA GLY A 147 8.71 14.18 3.79
C GLY A 147 9.84 15.20 3.74
N LYS A 148 10.38 15.49 4.92
CA LYS A 148 11.49 16.43 5.13
C LYS A 148 12.66 15.74 5.80
N VAL A 149 13.88 16.17 5.49
CA VAL A 149 15.09 15.79 6.24
C VAL A 149 15.69 17.02 6.87
N GLN A 150 15.83 17.00 8.19
CA GLN A 150 16.58 18.01 8.93
C GLN A 150 18.01 17.49 9.15
N ILE A 151 19.02 18.28 8.79
CA ILE A 151 20.43 17.90 8.91
C ILE A 151 21.08 18.81 9.95
N SER A 152 21.65 18.21 11.00
CA SER A 152 22.36 18.93 12.05
C SER A 152 23.57 19.69 11.48
N PRO A 153 23.89 20.90 11.96
CA PRO A 153 25.04 21.66 11.48
C PRO A 153 26.35 20.89 11.59
N PHE A 154 27.18 20.92 10.54
CA PHE A 154 28.40 20.13 10.42
C PHE A 154 29.57 20.96 9.87
N ALA A 155 30.80 20.48 10.10
CA ALA A 155 32.02 21.19 9.73
C ALA A 155 32.77 20.48 8.61
N VAL A 156 33.01 21.16 7.49
CA VAL A 156 33.74 20.62 6.32
C VAL A 156 35.07 21.35 6.16
N LYS A 157 36.18 20.65 5.87
CA LYS A 157 37.42 21.30 5.40
C LYS A 157 37.21 21.64 3.92
N ILE A 158 37.48 22.87 3.50
CA ILE A 158 37.30 23.31 2.10
C ILE A 158 38.64 23.56 1.39
N VAL A 159 39.65 22.77 1.76
CA VAL A 159 40.98 22.84 1.16
C VAL A 159 41.04 21.83 0.02
N ASP A 160 41.54 22.27 -1.13
CA ASP A 160 41.75 21.44 -2.32
C ASP A 160 42.63 20.20 -1.99
N GLY A 161 42.21 19.02 -2.45
CA GLY A 161 42.89 17.75 -2.17
C GLY A 161 42.87 17.33 -0.70
N LYS A 162 41.91 17.83 0.11
CA LYS A 162 41.72 17.38 1.50
C LYS A 162 40.41 16.65 1.72
N GLU A 163 40.57 15.50 2.33
CA GLU A 163 39.52 14.62 2.86
C GLU A 163 39.01 15.15 4.19
N THR A 164 37.71 15.04 4.42
CA THR A 164 37.05 15.33 5.70
C THR A 164 36.14 14.17 6.07
N ASP A 165 36.45 13.50 7.17
CA ASP A 165 35.56 12.54 7.81
C ASP A 165 34.35 13.31 8.37
N LEU A 166 33.17 13.03 7.84
CA LEU A 166 31.91 13.64 8.25
C LEU A 166 31.11 12.64 9.09
N ASN A 167 30.43 13.19 10.09
CA ASN A 167 29.52 12.45 10.96
C ASN A 167 28.25 13.30 11.08
N LEU A 168 27.30 13.02 10.19
CA LEU A 168 26.07 13.78 10.00
C LEU A 168 24.96 13.15 10.84
N PHE A 169 24.30 13.95 11.67
CA PHE A 169 23.10 13.56 12.39
C PHE A 169 21.90 14.16 11.67
N LEU A 170 20.96 13.33 11.24
CA LEU A 170 19.81 13.76 10.44
C LEU A 170 18.51 13.11 10.91
N THR A 171 17.44 13.86 10.84
CA THR A 171 16.10 13.47 11.29
C THR A 171 15.14 13.54 10.10
N VAL A 172 14.55 12.40 9.74
CA VAL A 172 13.64 12.28 8.60
C VAL A 172 12.20 12.29 9.09
N PHE A 173 11.40 13.25 8.64
CA PHE A 173 9.98 13.38 8.92
C PHE A 173 9.16 12.88 7.71
N PRO A 174 8.75 11.60 7.68
CA PRO A 174 8.02 11.03 6.56
C PRO A 174 6.60 11.59 6.42
N LYS A 175 6.14 11.77 5.17
CA LYS A 175 4.78 12.19 4.84
C LYS A 175 3.98 11.00 4.32
N SER A 176 3.01 10.53 5.11
CA SER A 176 2.15 9.35 4.83
C SER A 176 1.73 9.22 3.37
N GLY A 177 1.05 10.23 2.81
CA GLY A 177 0.53 10.16 1.43
C GLY A 177 1.61 9.98 0.35
N GLY A 178 2.83 10.48 0.58
CA GLY A 178 3.96 10.29 -0.34
C GLY A 178 4.59 8.91 -0.19
N VAL A 179 4.94 8.54 1.04
CA VAL A 179 5.61 7.26 1.36
C VAL A 179 4.72 6.07 1.00
N LEU A 180 3.45 6.07 1.42
CA LEU A 180 2.49 5.00 1.10
C LEU A 180 2.22 4.92 -0.40
N GLY A 181 2.19 6.07 -1.11
CA GLY A 181 2.07 6.11 -2.56
C GLY A 181 3.23 5.40 -3.27
N ILE A 182 4.45 5.53 -2.75
CA ILE A 182 5.61 4.78 -3.26
C ILE A 182 5.55 3.31 -2.86
N ILE A 183 5.26 2.96 -1.60
CA ILE A 183 5.20 1.56 -1.14
C ILE A 183 4.18 0.78 -1.96
N LYS A 184 2.94 1.29 -2.10
CA LYS A 184 1.91 0.67 -2.94
C LYS A 184 2.39 0.48 -4.38
N ARG A 185 3.18 1.41 -4.92
CA ARG A 185 3.71 1.30 -6.28
C ARG A 185 4.85 0.29 -6.43
N ILE A 186 5.76 0.21 -5.46
CA ILE A 186 6.82 -0.81 -5.44
C ILE A 186 6.20 -2.22 -5.40
N LEU A 187 5.12 -2.39 -4.61
CA LEU A 187 4.39 -3.65 -4.51
C LEU A 187 3.57 -3.98 -5.77
N LEU A 188 2.78 -3.04 -6.30
CA LEU A 188 1.84 -3.28 -7.40
C LEU A 188 2.44 -3.12 -8.81
N ALA A 189 3.53 -2.36 -8.95
CA ALA A 189 4.13 -2.00 -10.23
C ALA A 189 5.66 -1.98 -10.13
N PRO A 190 6.31 -3.12 -9.81
CA PRO A 190 7.75 -3.18 -9.50
C PRO A 190 8.64 -2.51 -10.54
N LYS A 191 8.29 -2.57 -11.83
CA LYS A 191 9.11 -2.05 -12.96
C LYS A 191 9.22 -0.52 -13.07
N SER A 192 8.65 0.28 -12.17
CA SER A 192 8.70 1.75 -12.27
C SER A 192 10.05 2.33 -11.86
N LYS A 193 10.64 3.18 -12.71
CA LYS A 193 11.73 4.07 -12.31
C LYS A 193 11.19 5.23 -11.47
N LEU A 194 11.90 5.56 -10.40
CA LEU A 194 11.61 6.68 -9.50
C LEU A 194 12.87 7.53 -9.39
N ARG A 195 12.76 8.84 -9.59
CA ARG A 195 13.88 9.78 -9.38
C ARG A 195 13.62 10.62 -8.13
N LEU A 196 14.56 10.62 -7.21
CA LEU A 196 14.52 11.42 -5.99
C LEU A 196 15.18 12.78 -6.25
N LYS A 197 14.61 13.85 -5.70
CA LYS A 197 15.22 15.18 -5.69
C LYS A 197 15.09 15.75 -4.29
N GLY A 198 16.12 16.44 -3.84
CA GLY A 198 16.10 17.26 -2.64
C GLY A 198 16.27 18.73 -3.01
N ASP A 199 15.50 19.61 -2.38
CA ASP A 199 15.67 21.06 -2.46
C ASP A 199 15.92 21.62 -1.06
N ALA A 200 17.03 22.35 -0.87
CA ALA A 200 17.40 22.96 0.41
C ALA A 200 18.29 24.20 0.25
N SER A 201 18.19 25.12 1.22
CA SER A 201 19.08 26.29 1.32
C SER A 201 20.30 25.98 2.20
N VAL A 202 21.50 26.34 1.73
CA VAL A 202 22.77 26.13 2.44
C VAL A 202 23.24 27.44 3.08
N LYS A 203 23.47 27.39 4.39
CA LYS A 203 23.90 28.52 5.22
C LYS A 203 25.29 28.27 5.82
N ILE A 204 26.14 29.28 5.83
CA ILE A 204 27.40 29.27 6.60
C ILE A 204 27.26 30.02 7.91
N LEU A 205 27.93 29.52 8.95
CA LEU A 205 28.20 30.31 10.14
C LEU A 205 29.24 31.41 9.83
N VAL A 206 28.86 32.67 9.99
CA VAL A 206 29.76 33.83 9.87
C VAL A 206 29.60 34.71 11.11
N PHE A 207 30.72 35.01 11.76
CA PHE A 207 30.78 35.63 13.09
C PHE A 207 29.95 34.86 14.14
N ASN A 208 28.68 35.22 14.30
CA ASN A 208 27.78 34.69 15.32
C ASN A 208 26.36 34.37 14.78
N GLY A 209 26.21 34.25 13.45
CA GLY A 209 24.93 33.96 12.79
C GLY A 209 25.10 33.12 11.52
N TYR A 210 24.00 32.53 11.06
CA TYR A 210 23.95 31.74 9.83
C TYR A 210 23.44 32.60 8.68
N ILE A 211 24.25 32.73 7.62
CA ILE A 211 23.93 33.50 6.41
C ILE A 211 23.69 32.52 5.25
N PRO A 212 22.56 32.60 4.51
CA PRO A 212 22.33 31.80 3.32
C PRO A 212 23.30 32.22 2.21
N ILE A 213 23.88 31.25 1.51
CA ILE A 213 24.77 31.48 0.37
C ILE A 213 24.07 31.12 -0.93
N THR A 214 23.41 29.97 -0.95
CA THR A 214 22.86 29.37 -2.18
C THR A 214 21.75 28.41 -1.83
N ASN A 215 20.83 28.21 -2.77
CA ASN A 215 19.92 27.08 -2.76
C ASN A 215 20.59 25.96 -3.57
N LEU A 216 20.60 24.76 -3.01
CA LEU A 216 21.22 23.59 -3.59
C LEU A 216 20.12 22.60 -3.95
N LEU A 217 19.80 22.51 -5.24
CA LEU A 217 19.08 21.36 -5.76
C LEU A 217 20.04 20.18 -5.75
N ILE A 218 19.74 19.18 -4.92
CA ILE A 218 20.49 17.93 -4.88
C ILE A 218 19.74 16.93 -5.78
N PRO A 219 20.23 16.64 -6.99
CA PRO A 219 19.73 15.51 -7.77
C PRO A 219 20.19 14.22 -7.07
N LEU A 220 19.26 13.55 -6.38
CA LEU A 220 19.48 12.18 -5.93
C LEU A 220 18.92 11.25 -7.02
N ASP A 221 19.67 11.10 -8.12
CA ASP A 221 19.39 10.07 -9.14
C ASP A 221 19.70 8.66 -8.57
N LEU A 222 18.98 8.31 -7.50
CA LEU A 222 18.91 6.98 -6.93
C LEU A 222 17.90 6.20 -7.78
N ASP A 223 18.40 5.45 -8.76
CA ASP A 223 17.59 4.46 -9.49
C ASP A 223 17.10 3.41 -8.47
N ILE A 224 15.91 3.66 -7.88
CA ILE A 224 15.27 2.74 -6.94
C ILE A 224 15.07 1.40 -7.67
N PRO A 225 15.75 0.31 -7.25
CA PRO A 225 15.68 -0.95 -7.97
C PRO A 225 14.25 -1.48 -7.96
N THR A 226 13.84 -2.05 -9.09
CA THR A 226 12.49 -2.59 -9.32
C THR A 226 12.16 -3.81 -8.44
N SER A 227 13.04 -4.17 -7.52
CA SER A 227 12.97 -5.33 -6.62
C SER A 227 13.61 -5.04 -5.25
N LEU A 228 13.40 -3.83 -4.70
CA LEU A 228 13.78 -3.53 -3.30
C LEU A 228 13.17 -4.54 -2.31
N ILE A 229 11.97 -4.99 -2.61
CA ILE A 229 11.29 -6.09 -1.92
C ILE A 229 11.31 -7.29 -2.88
N LYS A 230 11.79 -8.45 -2.42
CA LYS A 230 11.69 -9.72 -3.14
C LYS A 230 10.22 -10.14 -3.12
N SER A 231 9.67 -10.48 -4.29
CA SER A 231 8.29 -10.96 -4.37
C SER A 231 8.18 -12.27 -3.56
N ILE A 232 7.32 -12.26 -2.56
CA ILE A 232 7.01 -13.44 -1.75
C ILE A 232 6.09 -14.33 -2.60
N THR A 233 6.59 -15.48 -3.03
CA THR A 233 5.80 -16.52 -3.69
C THR A 233 5.12 -17.42 -2.65
N SER A 234 4.07 -18.14 -3.07
CA SER A 234 3.40 -19.18 -2.27
C SER A 234 4.39 -20.19 -1.70
N ASP A 235 5.42 -20.54 -2.47
CA ASP A 235 6.37 -21.61 -2.15
C ASP A 235 7.34 -21.21 -1.03
N ASN A 236 7.50 -19.90 -0.80
CA ASN A 236 8.37 -19.31 0.23
C ASN A 236 7.65 -19.10 1.58
N VAL A 237 6.34 -19.37 1.66
CA VAL A 237 5.51 -19.15 2.85
C VAL A 237 4.83 -20.45 3.26
N ARG A 238 5.05 -20.88 4.50
CA ARG A 238 4.51 -22.12 5.03
C ARG A 238 3.76 -21.89 6.33
N PHE A 239 2.51 -22.33 6.39
CA PHE A 239 1.67 -22.26 7.58
C PHE A 239 1.85 -23.52 8.43
N GLN A 240 2.00 -23.37 9.75
CA GLN A 240 2.14 -24.47 10.71
C GLN A 240 1.31 -24.21 11.97
N ASN A 241 1.01 -25.28 12.72
CA ASN A 241 0.28 -25.23 14.00
C ASN A 241 -1.01 -24.41 13.90
N VAL A 242 -1.85 -24.72 12.93
CA VAL A 242 -3.17 -24.09 12.77
C VAL A 242 -4.09 -24.65 13.86
N GLU A 243 -4.41 -23.82 14.84
CA GLU A 243 -5.25 -24.13 15.99
C GLU A 243 -6.51 -23.26 15.93
N LEU A 244 -7.67 -23.90 16.00
CA LEU A 244 -8.98 -23.27 15.91
C LEU A 244 -9.67 -23.33 17.28
N GLU A 245 -10.09 -22.17 17.79
CA GLU A 245 -10.73 -22.02 19.09
C GLU A 245 -12.03 -21.22 18.94
N LYS A 246 -13.07 -21.59 19.70
CA LYS A 246 -14.29 -20.77 19.78
C LYS A 246 -13.98 -19.46 20.53
N GLY A 247 -14.30 -18.34 19.91
CA GLY A 247 -14.09 -17.00 20.48
C GLY A 247 -15.19 -16.60 21.45
N GLU A 248 -15.22 -15.32 21.83
CA GLU A 248 -16.35 -14.77 22.59
C GLU A 248 -17.60 -14.65 21.69
N GLY A 249 -18.72 -15.23 22.11
CA GLY A 249 -19.96 -15.29 21.32
C GLY A 249 -19.90 -16.33 20.20
N ASN A 250 -20.40 -15.98 19.02
CA ASN A 250 -20.29 -16.79 17.80
C ASN A 250 -18.97 -16.53 17.03
N GLY A 251 -18.03 -15.78 17.63
CA GLY A 251 -16.72 -15.52 17.02
C GLY A 251 -15.83 -16.76 16.97
N MET A 252 -14.81 -16.73 16.12
CA MET A 252 -13.88 -17.84 15.91
C MET A 252 -12.44 -17.31 15.88
N ASN A 253 -11.58 -17.89 16.71
CA ASN A 253 -10.16 -17.56 16.78
C ASN A 253 -9.35 -18.64 16.06
N CYS A 254 -8.35 -18.22 15.28
CA CYS A 254 -7.44 -19.08 14.54
C CYS A 254 -6.01 -18.62 14.81
N ASN A 255 -5.23 -19.44 15.52
CA ASN A 255 -3.82 -19.22 15.77
C ASN A 255 -2.99 -20.05 14.77
N PHE A 256 -1.95 -19.47 14.18
CA PHE A 256 -1.02 -20.20 13.32
C PHE A 256 0.36 -19.54 13.27
N ASN A 257 1.36 -20.32 12.88
CA ASN A 257 2.71 -19.83 12.63
C ASN A 257 2.94 -19.68 11.12
N VAL A 258 3.40 -18.50 10.70
CA VAL A 258 3.86 -18.22 9.33
C VAL A 258 5.38 -18.35 9.30
N LEU A 259 5.86 -19.35 8.57
CA LEU A 259 7.27 -19.52 8.24
C LEU A 259 7.57 -18.86 6.90
N ILE A 260 8.56 -17.97 6.86
CA ILE A 260 9.04 -17.32 5.64
C ILE A 260 10.51 -17.70 5.45
N ASP A 261 10.81 -18.48 4.42
CA ASP A 261 12.13 -19.09 4.22
C ASP A 261 13.20 -18.11 3.72
N GLU A 262 12.80 -16.99 3.12
CA GLU A 262 13.70 -15.98 2.55
C GLU A 262 13.37 -14.57 3.07
N ASN A 263 14.38 -13.71 3.15
CA ASN A 263 14.20 -12.33 3.62
C ASN A 263 13.56 -11.46 2.53
N PRO A 264 12.31 -10.97 2.70
CA PRO A 264 11.64 -10.20 1.65
C PRO A 264 12.27 -8.83 1.42
N ILE A 265 13.07 -8.30 2.36
CA ILE A 265 13.67 -6.96 2.28
C ILE A 265 15.20 -6.98 2.22
N GLU A 266 15.80 -8.12 1.88
CA GLU A 266 17.26 -8.32 1.80
C GLU A 266 17.96 -7.24 0.96
N ASN A 267 17.40 -6.92 -0.22
CA ASN A 267 17.94 -5.91 -1.13
C ASN A 267 17.88 -4.49 -0.52
N LEU A 268 16.81 -4.18 0.22
CA LEU A 268 16.67 -2.92 0.93
C LEU A 268 17.67 -2.81 2.08
N GLN A 269 17.81 -3.87 2.90
CA GLN A 269 18.76 -3.89 4.02
C GLN A 269 20.21 -3.74 3.53
N LYS A 270 20.60 -4.46 2.47
CA LYS A 270 21.92 -4.33 1.83
C LYS A 270 22.19 -2.93 1.28
N LEU A 271 21.18 -2.26 0.70
CA LEU A 271 21.32 -0.92 0.14
C LEU A 271 21.58 0.16 1.21
N ILE A 272 20.94 0.05 2.37
CA ILE A 272 20.98 1.08 3.42
C ILE A 272 21.80 0.69 4.66
N ASN A 273 22.44 -0.49 4.62
CA ASN A 273 23.15 -1.11 5.76
C ASN A 273 22.30 -1.09 7.04
N PHE A 274 21.05 -1.54 6.91
CA PHE A 274 20.07 -1.45 8.00
C PHE A 274 20.38 -2.49 9.08
N PRO A 275 20.52 -2.09 10.36
CA PRO A 275 20.73 -3.06 11.43
C PRO A 275 19.52 -4.00 11.57
N GLN A 276 19.73 -5.12 12.27
CA GLN A 276 18.65 -5.94 12.82
C GLN A 276 17.60 -5.04 13.48
N PHE A 277 16.34 -5.24 13.11
CA PHE A 277 15.23 -4.50 13.71
C PHE A 277 14.12 -5.46 14.12
N SER A 278 13.52 -5.17 15.26
CA SER A 278 12.32 -5.84 15.74
C SER A 278 11.11 -5.12 15.16
N ILE A 279 10.25 -5.88 14.46
CA ILE A 279 8.90 -5.45 14.16
C ILE A 279 8.07 -5.78 15.41
N PRO A 280 7.35 -4.78 15.96
CA PRO A 280 6.55 -4.96 17.16
C PRO A 280 5.36 -5.89 16.88
N GLU A 281 4.57 -6.15 17.92
CA GLU A 281 3.23 -6.69 17.71
C GLU A 281 2.41 -5.71 16.85
N LEU A 282 1.74 -6.21 15.79
CA LEU A 282 0.96 -5.39 14.86
C LEU A 282 -0.48 -5.89 14.76
N ASP A 283 -1.42 -4.96 14.92
CA ASP A 283 -2.85 -5.19 14.76
C ASP A 283 -3.32 -4.76 13.36
N TRP A 284 -4.08 -5.63 12.71
CA TRP A 284 -4.62 -5.44 11.36
C TRP A 284 -6.12 -5.75 11.35
N ASN A 285 -6.85 -5.12 10.45
CA ASN A 285 -8.22 -5.47 10.14
C ASN A 285 -8.26 -6.11 8.74
N LEU A 286 -8.84 -7.31 8.64
CA LEU A 286 -9.24 -7.90 7.38
C LEU A 286 -10.58 -7.28 6.99
N ARG A 287 -10.63 -6.61 5.84
CA ARG A 287 -11.86 -6.04 5.29
C ARG A 287 -12.27 -6.72 3.99
N VAL A 288 -13.58 -6.79 3.79
CA VAL A 288 -14.23 -7.19 2.54
C VAL A 288 -15.10 -6.04 2.06
N ASP A 289 -15.52 -6.12 0.80
CA ASP A 289 -16.28 -5.06 0.15
C ASP A 289 -17.73 -5.03 0.65
N ASP A 290 -18.30 -3.84 0.75
CA ASP A 290 -19.73 -3.61 0.95
C ASP A 290 -20.50 -3.58 -0.38
N CYS A 291 -21.81 -3.38 -0.29
CA CYS A 291 -22.73 -3.27 -1.43
C CYS A 291 -22.40 -2.17 -2.47
N ASN A 292 -21.41 -1.30 -2.21
CA ASN A 292 -20.92 -0.29 -3.14
C ASN A 292 -19.50 -0.63 -3.66
N GLU A 293 -19.05 -1.87 -3.51
CA GLU A 293 -17.69 -2.34 -3.85
C GLU A 293 -16.59 -1.60 -3.07
N LEU A 294 -16.89 -1.15 -1.84
CA LEU A 294 -15.94 -0.45 -0.97
C LEU A 294 -15.49 -1.35 0.19
N PRO A 295 -14.17 -1.50 0.44
CA PRO A 295 -13.63 -2.41 1.47
C PRO A 295 -13.80 -1.85 2.89
N SER A 296 -15.05 -1.79 3.37
CA SER A 296 -15.45 -1.13 4.60
C SER A 296 -15.79 -2.13 5.72
N ILE A 297 -16.39 -3.28 5.38
CA ILE A 297 -16.85 -4.29 6.32
C ILE A 297 -15.66 -5.01 6.94
N LYS A 298 -15.59 -5.07 8.27
CA LYS A 298 -14.54 -5.79 9.00
C LYS A 298 -14.93 -7.26 9.17
N LEU A 299 -14.27 -8.13 8.41
CA LEU A 299 -14.41 -9.58 8.50
C LEU A 299 -13.66 -10.15 9.72
N ALA A 300 -12.42 -9.72 9.95
CA ALA A 300 -11.60 -10.24 11.04
C ALA A 300 -10.58 -9.21 11.57
N SER A 301 -10.00 -9.51 12.73
CA SER A 301 -8.81 -8.85 13.25
C SER A 301 -7.64 -9.82 13.12
N LEU A 302 -6.51 -9.41 12.55
CA LEU A 302 -5.26 -10.19 12.62
C LEU A 302 -4.29 -9.50 13.57
N LYS A 303 -3.63 -10.28 14.41
CA LYS A 303 -2.57 -9.83 15.30
C LYS A 303 -1.32 -10.66 15.05
N SER A 304 -0.23 -10.02 14.63
CA SER A 304 1.07 -10.70 14.50
C SER A 304 1.92 -10.43 15.72
N SER A 305 2.51 -11.48 16.31
CA SER A 305 3.49 -11.37 17.38
C SER A 305 4.68 -10.50 16.96
N ASN A 306 5.48 -10.03 17.93
CA ASN A 306 6.74 -9.40 17.63
C ASN A 306 7.70 -10.38 16.94
N PHE A 307 8.46 -9.91 15.95
CA PHE A 307 9.46 -10.70 15.24
C PHE A 307 10.66 -9.85 14.84
N GLU A 308 11.82 -10.48 14.66
CA GLU A 308 13.06 -9.78 14.33
C GLU A 308 13.54 -10.14 12.94
N ILE A 309 13.76 -9.13 12.10
CA ILE A 309 14.44 -9.32 10.81
C ILE A 309 15.93 -9.16 11.05
N VAL A 310 16.60 -10.30 11.23
CA VAL A 310 18.04 -10.39 11.46
C VAL A 310 18.79 -10.33 10.12
N GLU A 311 19.89 -9.59 10.10
CA GLU A 311 20.80 -9.50 8.95
C GLU A 311 21.47 -10.85 8.66
N SER A 312 21.61 -11.20 7.38
CA SER A 312 22.48 -12.29 6.94
C SER A 312 23.95 -11.84 6.96
N VAL A 313 24.53 -11.76 8.16
CA VAL A 313 25.96 -11.43 8.33
C VAL A 313 26.81 -12.63 7.88
N ASP A 314 27.76 -12.38 6.97
CA ASP A 314 28.83 -13.28 6.55
C ASP A 314 28.44 -14.73 6.17
N ASP A 315 27.90 -14.94 4.96
CA ASP A 315 27.62 -16.25 4.34
C ASP A 315 26.68 -17.20 5.13
N VAL A 316 26.18 -16.77 6.29
CA VAL A 316 25.16 -17.49 7.05
C VAL A 316 23.80 -17.24 6.41
N SER A 317 23.27 -18.29 5.76
CA SER A 317 21.93 -18.34 5.20
C SER A 317 20.89 -17.81 6.19
N PHE A 318 20.02 -16.91 5.70
CA PHE A 318 18.92 -16.31 6.46
C PHE A 318 18.17 -17.36 7.29
N LYS A 319 18.09 -17.14 8.60
CA LYS A 319 17.28 -17.97 9.48
C LYS A 319 15.83 -17.54 9.29
N GLY A 320 15.07 -18.32 8.54
CA GLY A 320 13.69 -18.02 8.13
C GLY A 320 12.82 -17.47 9.27
N LEU A 321 11.99 -16.48 8.96
CA LEU A 321 11.12 -15.84 9.94
C LEU A 321 10.07 -16.84 10.40
N ASN A 322 9.81 -16.87 11.71
CA ASN A 322 8.66 -17.53 12.28
C ASN A 322 7.81 -16.47 12.98
N ILE A 323 6.62 -16.21 12.45
CA ILE A 323 5.71 -15.18 12.94
C ILE A 323 4.45 -15.88 13.42
N SER A 324 4.16 -15.82 14.72
CA SER A 324 2.89 -16.29 15.26
C SER A 324 1.82 -15.24 14.93
N VAL A 325 0.72 -15.68 14.34
CA VAL A 325 -0.41 -14.86 13.92
C VAL A 325 -1.67 -15.41 14.55
N SER A 326 -2.43 -14.53 15.20
CA SER A 326 -3.77 -14.80 15.71
C SER A 326 -4.78 -14.05 14.85
N ILE A 327 -5.75 -14.76 14.26
CA ILE A 327 -6.90 -14.17 13.60
C ILE A 327 -8.12 -14.34 14.50
N GLY A 328 -8.67 -13.24 14.98
CA GLY A 328 -9.99 -13.21 15.60
C GLY A 328 -11.05 -12.82 14.57
N ILE A 329 -11.80 -13.79 14.07
CA ILE A 329 -13.03 -13.55 13.31
C ILE A 329 -14.07 -13.15 14.35
N ALA A 330 -14.44 -11.87 14.33
CA ALA A 330 -15.48 -11.37 15.22
C ALA A 330 -16.84 -11.95 14.80
N ASN A 331 -17.85 -11.81 15.65
CA ASN A 331 -19.23 -11.86 15.17
C ASN A 331 -19.43 -10.67 14.23
N VAL A 332 -19.23 -10.90 12.92
CA VAL A 332 -19.49 -9.90 11.90
C VAL A 332 -21.01 -9.77 11.86
N GLY A 333 -21.51 -8.63 12.33
CA GLY A 333 -22.95 -8.42 12.46
C GLY A 333 -23.64 -8.39 11.09
N ASP A 334 -24.92 -8.00 11.10
CA ASP A 334 -25.79 -7.98 9.93
C ASP A 334 -25.20 -7.24 8.70
N ASP A 335 -24.15 -6.44 8.85
CA ASP A 335 -23.43 -5.79 7.74
C ASP A 335 -23.02 -6.74 6.60
N LEU A 336 -22.72 -8.02 6.87
CA LEU A 336 -22.41 -9.01 5.81
C LEU A 336 -23.64 -9.64 5.15
N THR A 337 -24.75 -9.80 5.88
CA THR A 337 -25.95 -10.54 5.48
C THR A 337 -27.13 -9.64 5.13
N LYS A 338 -26.99 -8.34 5.34
CA LYS A 338 -28.00 -7.34 5.01
C LYS A 338 -28.06 -7.16 3.50
N ARG A 339 -29.29 -7.23 2.96
CA ARG A 339 -29.56 -6.98 1.54
C ARG A 339 -29.05 -5.62 1.10
N CYS A 340 -28.39 -5.60 -0.05
CA CYS A 340 -27.88 -4.40 -0.68
C CYS A 340 -28.99 -3.47 -1.17
N ASN A 341 -30.08 -4.04 -1.67
CA ASN A 341 -31.28 -3.31 -2.06
C ASN A 341 -32.52 -3.79 -1.27
N PRO A 342 -32.78 -3.27 -0.07
CA PRO A 342 -33.89 -3.73 0.76
C PRO A 342 -35.29 -3.31 0.23
N GLU A 343 -35.37 -2.51 -0.84
CA GLU A 343 -36.64 -2.12 -1.47
C GLU A 343 -37.07 -3.06 -2.60
N ASP A 344 -36.16 -3.90 -3.11
CA ASP A 344 -36.46 -4.92 -4.11
C ASP A 344 -36.54 -6.30 -3.45
N GLU A 345 -37.73 -6.88 -3.42
CA GLU A 345 -37.95 -8.18 -2.78
C GLU A 345 -37.27 -9.33 -3.54
N LEU A 346 -36.97 -9.14 -4.83
CA LEU A 346 -36.27 -10.09 -5.70
C LEU A 346 -34.75 -9.98 -5.58
N ASP A 347 -34.22 -8.82 -5.17
CA ASP A 347 -32.79 -8.63 -4.95
C ASP A 347 -32.38 -9.09 -3.54
N ILE A 348 -31.95 -10.34 -3.45
CA ILE A 348 -31.43 -10.96 -2.23
C ILE A 348 -29.91 -10.80 -2.08
N THR A 349 -29.26 -9.98 -2.93
CA THR A 349 -27.80 -9.77 -2.91
C THR A 349 -27.35 -9.18 -1.58
N THR A 350 -26.31 -9.77 -1.00
CA THR A 350 -25.65 -9.34 0.23
C THR A 350 -24.14 -9.22 -0.01
N PRO A 351 -23.39 -8.45 0.79
CA PRO A 351 -21.92 -8.44 0.72
C PRO A 351 -21.30 -9.84 0.85
N MET A 352 -21.89 -10.72 1.66
CA MET A 352 -21.47 -12.12 1.76
C MET A 352 -21.70 -12.89 0.44
N SER A 353 -22.89 -12.78 -0.17
CA SER A 353 -23.15 -13.47 -1.44
C SER A 353 -22.26 -12.95 -2.58
N MET A 354 -21.98 -11.64 -2.64
CA MET A 354 -21.01 -11.06 -3.59
C MET A 354 -19.58 -11.61 -3.39
N PHE A 355 -19.16 -11.79 -2.13
CA PHE A 355 -17.85 -12.37 -1.81
C PHE A 355 -17.78 -13.87 -2.19
N VAL A 356 -18.87 -14.62 -1.93
CA VAL A 356 -18.98 -16.05 -2.29
C VAL A 356 -19.07 -16.25 -3.79
N ASP A 357 -19.85 -15.44 -4.52
CA ASP A 357 -19.92 -15.44 -5.99
C ASP A 357 -18.54 -15.23 -6.62
N ASN A 358 -17.84 -14.16 -6.21
CA ASN A 358 -16.50 -13.86 -6.72
C ASN A 358 -15.49 -14.99 -6.43
N LEU A 359 -15.62 -15.64 -5.26
CA LEU A 359 -14.84 -16.81 -4.90
C LEU A 359 -15.17 -18.01 -5.81
N VAL A 360 -16.44 -18.35 -5.97
CA VAL A 360 -16.92 -19.49 -6.79
C VAL A 360 -16.62 -19.28 -8.26
N ASN A 361 -17.11 -18.19 -8.85
CA ASN A 361 -17.09 -17.95 -10.30
C ASN A 361 -15.73 -17.43 -10.79
N ASN A 362 -15.10 -16.49 -10.08
CA ASN A 362 -13.82 -15.91 -10.52
C ASN A 362 -12.59 -16.59 -9.92
N ASN A 363 -12.74 -17.57 -9.02
CA ASN A 363 -11.63 -18.26 -8.33
C ASN A 363 -10.73 -17.25 -7.56
N ILE A 364 -11.29 -16.15 -7.04
CA ILE A 364 -10.56 -15.07 -6.37
C ILE A 364 -11.30 -14.64 -5.10
N ALA A 365 -10.60 -14.67 -3.96
CA ALA A 365 -11.03 -13.95 -2.76
C ALA A 365 -10.36 -12.56 -2.75
N HIS A 366 -11.15 -11.50 -2.93
CA HIS A 366 -10.68 -10.12 -2.74
C HIS A 366 -10.83 -9.74 -1.26
N VAL A 367 -9.72 -9.38 -0.62
CA VAL A 367 -9.68 -8.91 0.77
C VAL A 367 -8.71 -7.75 0.90
N VAL A 368 -9.02 -6.77 1.76
CA VAL A 368 -8.13 -5.64 2.05
C VAL A 368 -7.59 -5.78 3.46
N ILE A 369 -6.27 -5.96 3.59
CA ILE A 369 -5.58 -5.87 4.88
C ILE A 369 -5.31 -4.39 5.16
N ALA A 370 -5.84 -3.89 6.28
CA ALA A 370 -5.69 -2.52 6.71
C ALA A 370 -5.07 -2.42 8.09
N GLY A 371 -4.09 -1.53 8.28
CA GLY A 371 -3.45 -1.31 9.58
C GLY A 371 -4.43 -0.76 10.62
N ASN A 372 -4.25 -1.15 11.88
CA ASN A 372 -4.97 -0.62 13.04
C ASN A 372 -4.08 0.37 13.82
N GLU A 373 -4.55 0.91 14.95
CA GLU A 373 -3.68 1.72 15.83
C GLU A 373 -2.56 0.88 16.44
N VAL A 374 -1.30 1.34 16.36
CA VAL A 374 -0.15 0.63 16.95
C VAL A 374 0.19 1.24 18.31
N SER A 375 -0.06 0.48 19.37
CA SER A 375 0.28 0.86 20.74
C SER A 375 1.79 1.04 20.94
N ASN A 376 2.19 1.98 21.80
CA ASN A 376 3.58 2.27 22.18
C ASN A 376 4.46 2.97 21.10
N TYR A 377 3.87 3.51 20.02
CA TYR A 377 4.59 4.33 19.03
C TYR A 377 4.06 5.77 19.00
N PRO A 378 4.87 6.75 18.54
CA PRO A 378 4.42 8.12 18.29
C PRO A 378 3.18 8.17 17.40
N GLU A 379 2.25 9.08 17.72
CA GLU A 379 0.97 9.27 17.01
C GLU A 379 1.15 9.35 15.49
N THR A 380 2.18 10.08 15.02
CA THR A 380 2.53 10.21 13.61
C THR A 380 2.79 8.87 12.92
N LEU A 381 3.46 7.91 13.60
CA LEU A 381 3.72 6.57 13.05
C LEU A 381 2.47 5.69 13.08
N SER A 382 1.66 5.79 14.13
CA SER A 382 0.36 5.10 14.20
C SER A 382 -0.57 5.58 13.06
N GLU A 383 -0.61 6.89 12.81
CA GLU A 383 -1.28 7.48 11.64
C GLU A 383 -0.73 6.98 10.29
N LEU A 384 0.59 6.77 10.15
CA LEU A 384 1.15 6.20 8.91
C LEU A 384 0.60 4.81 8.68
N PHE A 385 0.57 4.00 9.75
CA PHE A 385 0.23 2.58 9.69
C PHE A 385 -1.29 2.37 9.52
N GLN A 386 -2.15 3.15 10.18
CA GLN A 386 -3.61 3.15 9.93
C GLN A 386 -3.97 3.50 8.47
N LYS A 387 -3.14 4.30 7.78
CA LYS A 387 -3.32 4.64 6.36
C LYS A 387 -2.79 3.55 5.41
N VAL A 388 -2.16 2.49 5.93
CA VAL A 388 -1.83 1.28 5.15
C VAL A 388 -3.12 0.52 4.87
N GLN A 389 -3.42 0.41 3.57
CA GLN A 389 -4.47 -0.47 3.04
C GLN A 389 -3.89 -1.20 1.84
N LEU A 390 -3.82 -2.52 1.95
CA LEU A 390 -3.23 -3.43 0.96
C LEU A 390 -4.34 -4.33 0.43
N PRO A 391 -4.84 -4.09 -0.80
CA PRO A 391 -5.74 -5.02 -1.45
C PRO A 391 -4.98 -6.28 -1.85
N ILE A 392 -5.57 -7.43 -1.56
CA ILE A 392 -5.03 -8.75 -1.85
C ILE A 392 -6.10 -9.53 -2.59
N ASN A 393 -5.79 -9.91 -3.83
CA ASN A 393 -6.54 -10.90 -4.57
C ASN A 393 -5.86 -12.25 -4.35
N LEU A 394 -6.44 -13.08 -3.49
CA LEU A 394 -5.97 -14.44 -3.26
C LEU A 394 -6.59 -15.34 -4.34
N PRO A 395 -5.79 -15.96 -5.25
CA PRO A 395 -6.30 -16.96 -6.15
C PRO A 395 -6.66 -18.22 -5.35
N VAL A 396 -7.90 -18.67 -5.46
CA VAL A 396 -8.43 -19.84 -4.75
C VAL A 396 -8.98 -20.81 -5.79
N ASN A 397 -8.48 -22.04 -5.83
CA ASN A 397 -8.93 -23.05 -6.81
C ASN A 397 -10.30 -23.63 -6.41
N THR A 398 -11.35 -22.86 -6.65
CA THR A 398 -12.74 -23.17 -6.29
C THR A 398 -13.42 -24.12 -7.25
N THR A 399 -12.95 -24.22 -8.51
CA THR A 399 -13.33 -25.32 -9.42
C THR A 399 -13.06 -26.70 -8.81
N SER A 400 -12.05 -26.81 -7.95
CA SER A 400 -11.76 -28.03 -7.18
C SER A 400 -12.45 -28.09 -5.80
N LEU A 401 -13.23 -27.08 -5.43
CA LEU A 401 -14.00 -27.03 -4.19
C LEU A 401 -15.49 -27.25 -4.45
N THR A 402 -16.12 -26.60 -5.43
CA THR A 402 -17.56 -26.78 -5.74
C THR A 402 -17.88 -28.21 -6.18
N SER A 403 -17.12 -28.73 -7.15
CA SER A 403 -17.16 -30.15 -7.61
C SER A 403 -16.77 -31.19 -6.56
N LYS A 404 -16.29 -30.76 -5.38
CA LYS A 404 -16.05 -31.61 -4.21
C LYS A 404 -17.00 -31.32 -3.05
N PHE A 405 -17.69 -30.18 -3.06
CA PHE A 405 -18.63 -29.78 -2.03
C PHE A 405 -19.88 -30.62 -2.19
N VAL A 406 -20.57 -30.56 -3.34
CA VAL A 406 -21.69 -31.46 -3.60
C VAL A 406 -21.14 -32.77 -4.18
N HIS A 407 -21.22 -33.83 -3.37
CA HIS A 407 -20.65 -35.14 -3.68
C HIS A 407 -21.61 -36.03 -4.47
N ASN A 408 -22.89 -35.97 -4.12
CA ASN A 408 -23.97 -36.70 -4.78
C ASN A 408 -25.30 -35.99 -4.52
N VAL A 409 -26.20 -36.00 -5.49
CA VAL A 409 -27.59 -35.58 -5.32
C VAL A 409 -28.50 -36.68 -5.85
N THR A 410 -29.64 -36.89 -5.20
CA THR A 410 -30.58 -37.93 -5.58
C THR A 410 -31.99 -37.45 -5.27
N VAL A 411 -32.92 -37.72 -6.18
CA VAL A 411 -34.36 -37.48 -5.97
C VAL A 411 -35.05 -38.81 -5.77
N GLU A 412 -35.44 -39.08 -4.53
CA GLU A 412 -36.17 -40.30 -4.14
C GLU A 412 -37.68 -40.06 -4.15
N ASN A 413 -38.45 -41.16 -4.19
CA ASN A 413 -39.91 -41.15 -4.04
C ASN A 413 -40.66 -40.24 -5.03
N LEU A 414 -40.12 -40.03 -6.24
CA LEU A 414 -40.75 -39.18 -7.24
C LEU A 414 -42.11 -39.77 -7.68
N THR A 415 -43.22 -39.11 -7.34
CA THR A 415 -44.55 -39.47 -7.82
C THR A 415 -45.17 -38.34 -8.63
N PHE A 416 -45.87 -38.72 -9.69
CA PHE A 416 -46.65 -37.80 -10.51
C PHE A 416 -48.11 -37.81 -10.07
N GLU A 417 -48.71 -36.64 -9.88
CA GLU A 417 -50.13 -36.51 -9.55
C GLU A 417 -50.82 -35.45 -10.44
N MET A 418 -52.12 -35.64 -10.70
CA MET A 418 -52.94 -34.69 -11.45
C MET A 418 -53.77 -33.84 -10.46
N LYS A 419 -53.19 -32.74 -10.00
CA LYS A 419 -53.87 -31.78 -9.13
C LYS A 419 -55.07 -31.17 -9.86
N ASP A 420 -56.21 -31.14 -9.17
CA ASP A 420 -57.52 -30.75 -9.70
C ASP A 420 -57.95 -31.45 -11.02
N GLY A 421 -57.35 -32.61 -11.32
CA GLY A 421 -57.65 -33.40 -12.52
C GLY A 421 -57.10 -32.85 -13.84
N SER A 422 -56.32 -31.75 -13.81
CA SER A 422 -55.78 -31.11 -15.02
C SER A 422 -54.36 -30.58 -14.90
N THR A 423 -53.85 -30.36 -13.69
CA THR A 423 -52.54 -29.73 -13.45
C THR A 423 -51.53 -30.81 -13.05
N PRO A 424 -50.51 -31.10 -13.87
CA PRO A 424 -49.48 -32.07 -13.53
C PRO A 424 -48.59 -31.51 -12.40
N VAL A 425 -48.44 -32.28 -11.32
CA VAL A 425 -47.53 -31.98 -10.21
C VAL A 425 -46.63 -33.16 -9.88
N ILE A 426 -45.50 -32.86 -9.26
CA ILE A 426 -44.55 -33.81 -8.70
C ILE A 426 -44.50 -33.68 -7.18
N ASN A 427 -44.44 -34.84 -6.52
CA ASN A 427 -44.00 -35.01 -5.14
C ASN A 427 -42.70 -35.82 -5.13
N GLY A 428 -41.80 -35.58 -4.17
CA GLY A 428 -40.56 -36.37 -4.02
C GLY A 428 -39.62 -35.79 -2.97
N ASP A 429 -38.56 -36.52 -2.63
CA ASP A 429 -37.58 -36.11 -1.61
C ASP A 429 -36.24 -35.79 -2.27
N LEU A 430 -35.83 -34.52 -2.27
CA LEU A 430 -34.51 -34.09 -2.75
C LEU A 430 -33.46 -34.32 -1.65
N LYS A 431 -32.42 -35.07 -1.99
CA LYS A 431 -31.35 -35.48 -1.06
C LYS A 431 -29.99 -35.07 -1.61
N ILE A 432 -29.27 -34.23 -0.88
CA ILE A 432 -27.96 -33.70 -1.27
C ILE A 432 -26.93 -34.14 -0.23
N PHE A 433 -25.85 -34.76 -0.69
CA PHE A 433 -24.70 -35.11 0.12
C PHE A 433 -23.58 -34.10 -0.13
N ILE A 434 -23.34 -33.22 0.85
CA ILE A 434 -22.25 -32.26 0.80
C ILE A 434 -21.04 -32.84 1.53
N LYS A 435 -19.90 -33.01 0.87
CA LYS A 435 -18.65 -33.50 1.48
C LYS A 435 -17.81 -32.33 2.01
N LEU A 436 -17.47 -32.40 3.30
CA LEU A 436 -16.54 -31.49 3.96
C LEU A 436 -15.12 -32.09 3.95
N GLY A 437 -14.09 -31.24 3.89
CA GLY A 437 -12.70 -31.68 3.71
C GLY A 437 -12.07 -32.38 4.94
N THR A 438 -11.24 -33.40 4.68
CA THR A 438 -10.75 -34.42 5.65
C THR A 438 -9.97 -33.94 6.88
N ASN A 439 -9.66 -32.65 7.04
CA ASN A 439 -8.85 -32.13 8.16
C ASN A 439 -9.56 -31.03 8.96
N ALA A 440 -10.86 -30.84 8.75
CA ALA A 440 -11.64 -29.88 9.49
C ALA A 440 -11.94 -30.38 10.91
N ASN A 441 -11.02 -30.16 11.85
CA ASN A 441 -11.34 -30.04 13.29
C ASN A 441 -12.06 -28.70 13.57
N ILE A 442 -12.92 -28.30 12.64
CA ILE A 442 -13.88 -27.22 12.76
C ILE A 442 -15.08 -27.87 13.45
N ASP A 443 -15.61 -27.22 14.48
CA ASP A 443 -16.83 -27.70 15.12
C ASP A 443 -18.03 -27.30 14.24
N VAL A 444 -18.23 -28.03 13.13
CA VAL A 444 -19.21 -27.72 12.06
C VAL A 444 -20.67 -27.90 12.49
N ASP A 445 -20.94 -27.97 13.79
CA ASP A 445 -22.27 -28.15 14.38
C ASP A 445 -23.18 -26.91 14.18
N GLU A 446 -22.61 -25.79 13.74
CA GLU A 446 -23.31 -24.53 13.44
C GLU A 446 -23.40 -24.22 11.93
N LEU A 447 -23.13 -25.19 11.04
CA LEU A 447 -23.30 -25.07 9.59
C LEU A 447 -24.50 -25.94 9.13
N SER A 448 -25.52 -25.30 8.54
CA SER A 448 -26.69 -25.98 7.99
C SER A 448 -27.08 -25.42 6.62
N VAL A 449 -27.76 -26.23 5.83
CA VAL A 449 -28.58 -25.79 4.69
C VAL A 449 -30.03 -25.82 5.14
N ASP A 450 -30.67 -24.66 5.17
CA ASP A 450 -32.00 -24.47 5.74
C ASP A 450 -33.08 -24.31 4.66
N LYS A 451 -32.69 -23.92 3.44
CA LYS A 451 -33.59 -23.76 2.28
C LYS A 451 -32.87 -24.15 0.99
N ILE A 452 -33.64 -24.64 0.03
CA ILE A 452 -33.18 -24.98 -1.32
C ILE A 452 -34.09 -24.29 -2.36
N GLY A 453 -33.49 -23.74 -3.40
CA GLY A 453 -34.16 -23.18 -4.58
C GLY A 453 -33.61 -23.80 -5.87
N GLY A 454 -34.05 -23.25 -7.01
CA GLY A 454 -33.53 -23.62 -8.33
C GLY A 454 -34.56 -24.29 -9.25
N GLY A 455 -34.07 -24.99 -10.27
CA GLY A 455 -34.89 -25.60 -11.31
C GLY A 455 -34.24 -26.83 -11.93
N ALA A 456 -35.03 -27.62 -12.65
CA ALA A 456 -34.55 -28.84 -13.29
C ALA A 456 -35.24 -29.09 -14.63
N ASP A 457 -34.47 -29.60 -15.58
CA ASP A 457 -34.98 -30.14 -16.84
C ASP A 457 -35.17 -31.65 -16.69
N LEU A 458 -36.32 -32.14 -17.17
CA LEU A 458 -36.63 -33.57 -17.17
C LEU A 458 -36.50 -34.13 -18.59
N LEU A 459 -35.68 -35.16 -18.72
CA LEU A 459 -35.32 -35.77 -20.00
C LEU A 459 -35.78 -37.22 -20.06
N TYR A 460 -36.35 -37.60 -21.20
CA TYR A 460 -36.67 -38.99 -21.50
C TYR A 460 -35.90 -39.41 -22.74
N GLN A 461 -35.06 -40.45 -22.59
CA GLN A 461 -34.18 -40.94 -23.67
C GLN A 461 -33.26 -39.83 -24.22
N GLY A 462 -32.73 -38.97 -23.33
CA GLY A 462 -31.87 -37.84 -23.67
C GLY A 462 -32.58 -36.66 -24.38
N SER A 463 -33.91 -36.61 -24.35
CA SER A 463 -34.71 -35.50 -24.90
C SER A 463 -35.55 -34.86 -23.81
N LYS A 464 -35.41 -33.54 -23.61
CA LYS A 464 -36.21 -32.76 -22.67
C LYS A 464 -37.70 -32.83 -23.02
N PHE A 465 -38.55 -33.12 -22.03
CA PHE A 465 -40.02 -33.08 -22.17
C PHE A 465 -40.69 -32.10 -21.20
N SER A 466 -40.00 -31.69 -20.13
CA SER A 466 -40.55 -30.80 -19.12
C SER A 466 -39.45 -30.01 -18.40
N ASN A 467 -39.83 -28.87 -17.83
CA ASN A 467 -39.07 -28.11 -16.85
C ASN A 467 -39.85 -28.07 -15.52
N LEU A 468 -39.09 -28.14 -14.45
CA LEU A 468 -39.49 -27.98 -13.06
C LEU A 468 -38.83 -26.71 -12.52
N THR A 469 -39.56 -25.93 -11.73
CA THR A 469 -39.01 -24.72 -11.12
C THR A 469 -39.56 -24.59 -9.71
N LEU A 470 -38.66 -24.48 -8.73
CA LEU A 470 -39.00 -24.12 -7.36
C LEU A 470 -39.21 -22.60 -7.33
N VAL A 471 -40.48 -22.18 -7.44
CA VAL A 471 -40.87 -20.75 -7.48
C VAL A 471 -40.53 -20.04 -6.17
N ASP A 472 -40.59 -20.77 -5.05
CA ASP A 472 -40.26 -20.30 -3.71
C ASP A 472 -39.15 -21.18 -3.11
N TRP A 473 -38.37 -20.61 -2.18
CA TRP A 473 -37.42 -21.32 -1.35
C TRP A 473 -38.09 -22.45 -0.54
N ASN A 474 -37.78 -23.70 -0.89
CA ASN A 474 -38.31 -24.88 -0.21
C ASN A 474 -37.50 -25.16 1.07
N PRO A 475 -38.12 -25.38 2.23
CA PRO A 475 -37.38 -25.68 3.47
C PRO A 475 -36.59 -26.98 3.35
N ALA A 476 -35.44 -27.02 4.01
CA ALA A 476 -34.56 -28.18 4.06
C ALA A 476 -34.12 -28.49 5.50
N THR A 477 -33.71 -29.72 5.73
CA THR A 477 -33.14 -30.17 7.00
C THR A 477 -31.77 -30.77 6.78
N THR A 478 -30.78 -30.32 7.56
CA THR A 478 -29.40 -30.82 7.49
C THR A 478 -29.08 -31.78 8.63
N THR A 479 -28.45 -32.91 8.30
CA THR A 479 -27.93 -33.91 9.24
C THR A 479 -26.44 -34.13 8.99
N LYS A 480 -25.61 -33.96 10.02
CA LYS A 480 -24.17 -34.26 9.96
C LYS A 480 -23.95 -35.78 10.02
N LEU A 481 -23.28 -36.33 9.01
CA LEU A 481 -22.85 -37.72 8.93
C LEU A 481 -21.32 -37.79 9.02
N VAL A 482 -20.78 -38.79 9.71
CA VAL A 482 -19.34 -39.04 9.79
C VAL A 482 -19.08 -40.46 9.30
N ASP A 483 -18.30 -40.60 8.22
CA ASP A 483 -17.90 -41.91 7.70
C ASP A 483 -16.83 -42.51 8.62
N SER A 484 -17.18 -43.63 9.25
CA SER A 484 -16.35 -44.33 10.23
C SER A 484 -15.08 -44.98 9.66
N ASN A 485 -14.84 -44.87 8.35
CA ASN A 485 -13.70 -45.50 7.67
C ASN A 485 -12.58 -44.54 7.24
N ASP A 486 -12.87 -43.25 7.05
CA ASP A 486 -11.95 -42.23 6.51
C ASP A 486 -12.05 -40.89 7.28
N ASP A 487 -12.75 -40.87 8.42
CA ASP A 487 -13.09 -39.69 9.24
C ASP A 487 -13.69 -38.51 8.44
N GLN A 488 -14.28 -38.80 7.27
CA GLN A 488 -14.89 -37.82 6.39
C GLN A 488 -16.24 -37.36 6.96
N VAL A 489 -16.43 -36.04 7.01
CA VAL A 489 -17.70 -35.45 7.42
C VAL A 489 -18.51 -35.08 6.18
N TYR A 490 -19.79 -35.47 6.17
CA TYR A 490 -20.76 -35.09 5.16
C TYR A 490 -21.93 -34.35 5.82
N LEU A 491 -22.49 -33.35 5.15
CA LEU A 491 -23.81 -32.81 5.45
C LEU A 491 -24.81 -33.49 4.52
N TYR A 492 -25.73 -34.26 5.09
CA TYR A 492 -26.89 -34.79 4.38
C TYR A 492 -28.01 -33.76 4.49
N VAL A 493 -28.38 -33.16 3.37
CA VAL A 493 -29.48 -32.19 3.28
C VAL A 493 -30.67 -32.88 2.62
N GLU A 494 -31.83 -32.80 3.27
CA GLU A 494 -33.08 -33.38 2.80
C GLU A 494 -34.15 -32.28 2.69
N SER A 495 -34.81 -32.18 1.53
CA SER A 495 -35.87 -31.20 1.28
C SER A 495 -37.07 -31.88 0.61
N PRO A 496 -38.25 -31.93 1.26
CA PRO A 496 -39.43 -32.56 0.70
C PRO A 496 -40.07 -31.64 -0.34
N MET A 497 -40.07 -32.06 -1.60
CA MET A 497 -40.72 -31.37 -2.71
C MET A 497 -42.18 -31.82 -2.78
N LYS A 498 -43.11 -30.85 -2.73
CA LYS A 498 -44.55 -31.15 -2.72
C LYS A 498 -45.33 -30.25 -3.66
N ASP A 499 -46.24 -30.86 -4.42
CA ASP A 499 -47.13 -30.23 -5.40
C ASP A 499 -46.36 -29.34 -6.42
N ILE A 500 -45.11 -29.70 -6.75
CA ILE A 500 -44.27 -28.89 -7.64
C ILE A 500 -44.83 -28.97 -9.06
N LEU A 501 -45.12 -27.81 -9.66
CA LEU A 501 -45.73 -27.72 -10.98
C LEU A 501 -44.76 -28.21 -12.07
N LEU A 502 -45.26 -29.09 -12.94
CA LEU A 502 -44.59 -29.50 -14.17
C LEU A 502 -45.01 -28.59 -15.32
N ASP A 503 -44.06 -27.90 -15.94
CA ASP A 503 -44.28 -27.22 -17.22
C ASP A 503 -43.85 -28.17 -18.36
N ILE A 504 -44.81 -28.58 -19.19
CA ILE A 504 -44.58 -29.61 -20.22
C ILE A 504 -44.18 -28.94 -21.53
N THR A 505 -42.90 -29.06 -21.88
CA THR A 505 -42.32 -28.44 -23.08
C THR A 505 -42.49 -29.30 -24.33
N ASP A 506 -42.58 -30.62 -24.21
CA ASP A 506 -42.95 -31.52 -25.31
C ASP A 506 -44.10 -32.47 -24.91
N MET A 507 -45.31 -32.09 -25.32
CA MET A 507 -46.53 -32.86 -25.09
C MET A 507 -46.56 -34.21 -25.85
N VAL A 508 -45.85 -34.34 -26.97
CA VAL A 508 -45.79 -35.59 -27.75
C VAL A 508 -44.88 -36.59 -27.03
N LEU A 509 -43.73 -36.12 -26.53
CA LEU A 509 -42.82 -36.92 -25.73
C LEU A 509 -43.46 -37.31 -24.39
N PHE A 510 -44.20 -36.39 -23.75
CA PHE A 510 -44.97 -36.66 -22.53
C PHE A 510 -46.06 -37.72 -22.75
N GLN A 511 -46.82 -37.67 -23.86
CA GLN A 511 -47.80 -38.72 -24.17
C GLN A 511 -47.16 -40.11 -24.32
N LYS A 512 -45.97 -40.19 -24.91
CA LYS A 512 -45.20 -41.43 -25.02
C LYS A 512 -44.76 -41.93 -23.63
N ILE A 513 -44.24 -41.04 -22.77
CA ILE A 513 -43.88 -41.37 -21.38
C ILE A 513 -45.07 -41.99 -20.65
N VAL A 514 -46.24 -41.34 -20.69
CA VAL A 514 -47.48 -41.85 -20.05
C VAL A 514 -47.86 -43.22 -20.59
N GLN A 515 -47.81 -43.43 -21.91
CA GLN A 515 -48.10 -44.74 -22.53
C GLN A 515 -47.10 -45.82 -22.09
N ASP A 516 -45.82 -45.51 -22.03
CA ASP A 516 -44.77 -46.44 -21.64
C ASP A 516 -44.90 -46.79 -20.14
N VAL A 517 -45.24 -45.84 -19.26
CA VAL A 517 -45.56 -46.07 -17.84
C VAL A 517 -46.77 -47.00 -17.67
N PHE A 518 -47.88 -46.77 -18.39
CA PHE A 518 -49.03 -47.67 -18.37
C PHE A 518 -48.70 -49.10 -18.85
N SER A 519 -47.65 -49.26 -19.67
CA SER A 519 -47.24 -50.55 -20.24
C SER A 519 -46.23 -51.31 -19.38
N SER A 520 -45.41 -50.61 -18.60
CA SER A 520 -44.27 -51.16 -17.85
C SER A 520 -44.36 -50.97 -16.33
N GLY A 521 -45.27 -50.14 -15.84
CA GLY A 521 -45.40 -49.75 -14.44
C GLY A 521 -44.54 -48.54 -14.03
N GLY A 522 -43.65 -48.07 -14.91
CA GLY A 522 -42.79 -46.91 -14.68
C GLY A 522 -41.67 -46.83 -15.71
N VAL A 523 -41.15 -45.63 -15.97
CA VAL A 523 -40.04 -45.40 -16.91
C VAL A 523 -38.92 -44.62 -16.24
N LEU A 524 -37.68 -44.81 -16.69
CA LEU A 524 -36.55 -44.01 -16.22
C LEU A 524 -36.55 -42.65 -16.92
N VAL A 525 -36.42 -41.59 -16.13
CA VAL A 525 -36.30 -40.18 -16.53
C VAL A 525 -35.02 -39.63 -15.93
N ASP A 526 -34.26 -38.91 -16.75
CA ASP A 526 -33.04 -38.21 -16.33
C ASP A 526 -33.42 -36.78 -15.89
N ILE A 527 -32.66 -36.23 -14.95
CA ILE A 527 -32.86 -34.94 -14.31
C ILE A 527 -31.56 -34.15 -14.42
N ASP A 528 -31.59 -33.03 -15.15
CA ASP A 528 -30.48 -32.09 -15.25
C ASP A 528 -30.91 -30.82 -14.47
N ALA A 529 -30.32 -30.56 -13.31
CA ALA A 529 -30.77 -29.54 -12.36
C ALA A 529 -29.71 -28.47 -12.06
N LEU A 530 -30.18 -27.24 -11.81
CA LEU A 530 -29.43 -26.16 -11.19
C LEU A 530 -30.05 -25.90 -9.82
N VAL A 531 -29.27 -26.15 -8.77
CA VAL A 531 -29.74 -26.09 -7.38
C VAL A 531 -29.11 -24.92 -6.66
N ASN A 532 -29.93 -24.11 -6.01
CA ASN A 532 -29.48 -23.02 -5.14
C ASN A 532 -29.59 -23.46 -3.67
N LEU A 533 -28.55 -23.21 -2.86
CA LEU A 533 -28.50 -23.58 -1.44
C LEU A 533 -28.41 -22.34 -0.56
N MET A 534 -29.36 -22.19 0.38
CA MET A 534 -29.25 -21.20 1.45
C MET A 534 -28.51 -21.83 2.64
N ILE A 535 -27.26 -21.43 2.83
CA ILE A 535 -26.34 -21.95 3.84
C ILE A 535 -26.30 -20.99 5.03
N THR A 536 -26.64 -21.50 6.20
CA THR A 536 -26.54 -20.80 7.49
C THR A 536 -25.25 -21.24 8.19
N CYS A 537 -24.44 -20.28 8.64
CA CYS A 537 -23.19 -20.53 9.37
C CYS A 537 -23.00 -19.53 10.52
N PRO A 538 -21.98 -19.68 11.40
CA PRO A 538 -21.72 -18.74 12.50
C PRO A 538 -21.50 -17.27 12.05
N PHE A 539 -21.12 -17.08 10.79
CA PHE A 539 -20.85 -15.78 10.17
C PHE A 539 -22.05 -15.22 9.37
N GLY A 540 -23.20 -15.89 9.40
CA GLY A 540 -24.43 -15.47 8.73
C GLY A 540 -25.03 -16.48 7.74
N GLU A 541 -26.14 -16.10 7.13
CA GLU A 541 -26.78 -16.79 6.00
C GLU A 541 -26.16 -16.30 4.67
N PHE A 542 -25.90 -17.21 3.74
CA PHE A 542 -25.48 -16.90 2.37
C PHE A 542 -25.98 -17.93 1.35
N GLU A 543 -26.10 -17.51 0.10
CA GLU A 543 -26.51 -18.36 -1.01
C GLU A 543 -25.31 -18.93 -1.78
N ILE A 544 -25.44 -20.16 -2.27
CA ILE A 544 -24.64 -20.69 -3.37
C ILE A 544 -25.60 -21.00 -4.53
N ASP A 545 -25.42 -20.30 -5.63
CA ASP A 545 -26.20 -20.43 -6.87
C ASP A 545 -25.67 -21.50 -7.83
N ASP A 546 -26.52 -21.88 -8.79
CA ASP A 546 -26.16 -22.62 -10.02
C ASP A 546 -25.31 -23.89 -9.79
N ILE A 547 -25.62 -24.65 -8.73
CA ILE A 547 -24.98 -25.95 -8.53
C ILE A 547 -25.55 -26.94 -9.55
N GLU A 548 -24.74 -27.25 -10.58
CA GLU A 548 -25.02 -28.30 -11.56
C GLU A 548 -25.16 -29.67 -10.89
N VAL A 549 -26.28 -30.34 -11.19
CA VAL A 549 -26.69 -31.62 -10.60
C VAL A 549 -27.30 -32.51 -11.67
N ASP A 550 -26.70 -33.66 -11.92
CA ASP A 550 -27.26 -34.70 -12.79
C ASP A 550 -27.81 -35.86 -11.96
N GLY A 551 -28.93 -36.45 -12.39
CA GLY A 551 -29.49 -37.65 -11.78
C GLY A 551 -30.46 -38.41 -12.68
N SER A 552 -30.93 -39.57 -12.22
CA SER A 552 -32.01 -40.32 -12.86
C SER A 552 -32.98 -40.85 -11.81
N THR A 553 -34.26 -40.91 -12.13
CA THR A 553 -35.29 -41.49 -11.26
C THR A 553 -36.36 -42.24 -12.05
N VAL A 554 -37.26 -42.94 -11.36
CA VAL A 554 -38.36 -43.68 -11.99
C VAL A 554 -39.62 -42.84 -11.96
N PHE A 555 -40.06 -42.39 -13.14
CA PHE A 555 -41.34 -41.74 -13.35
C PHE A 555 -42.45 -42.81 -13.37
N ALA A 556 -43.41 -42.72 -12.44
CA ALA A 556 -44.54 -43.64 -12.27
C ALA A 556 -45.86 -42.88 -12.00
N LEU A 557 -46.99 -43.58 -12.16
CA LEU A 557 -48.37 -43.09 -12.03
C LEU A 557 -49.12 -43.78 -10.88
#